data_AF-A0AA38Q0X8-F1
#
_entry.id   AF-A0AA38Q0X8-F1
#
_cell.length_a   1.000
_cell.length_b   1.000
_cell.length_c   1.000
_cell.angle_alpha   90.00
_cell.angle_beta   90.00
_cell.angle_gamma   90.00
#
_symmetry.space_group_name_H-M   'P 1'
#
loop_
_entity.id
_entity.type
_entity.pdbx_description
1 polymer ?
#
loop_
_entity_poly.entity_id
_entity_poly.type
_entity_poly.pdbx_seq_one_letter_code
_entity_poly.pdbx_strand_id
1 'polypeptide(L)'
;MVQFTDARVFALLSATARAAPLLLNKRIAQTTIDSVTPWEDACNSAGGGQQCNPIAVTAASTLLAAAGNCDQQDSADAMISLAKTLNNDATMISLAQLFAQQPRNSPNSLAIPHCDTAPQNSELNGFFQCQFQGSDQTSFVGGLSVGEAGTIPLGLSAAVSPAGSCPANPTGPVADGQQLNTITQNPGTPSSSGSTASGSSGSTASSAAPSTASSSASTSDNSGAGAAAGDSTPSASSSTSTAGTTTSSTTTSSSGFALSNGQAAQAQNAQFATLTAGSSCTDGQNACVNGAFAQCVGGKFETTQCGSGETCTALPLVNSAGTSITCTTTADAEARIAATGATGGLTGNGSTASASSASSDTSASAPVSASTAAASSTSATASDNQAATSSSSTSSFALSNGQAAQKLNAQFATLSAASTCTDGENACVNGAFAQCVSGKFETTACAGGTTCAALPLVNSAGTSITRATTADAEARIAATGATGGLTGSS
;
A
#
# COMPACT_ATOMS: atom_id res chain seq x y z
N MET A 1 -60.52 -59.98 -36.82
CA MET A 1 -59.72 -59.68 -38.02
C MET A 1 -59.34 -58.19 -37.95
N VAL A 2 -58.07 -57.86 -38.28
CA VAL A 2 -57.49 -56.56 -38.74
C VAL A 2 -58.32 -55.25 -38.59
N GLN A 3 -57.80 -54.08 -38.18
CA GLN A 3 -56.46 -53.47 -38.41
C GLN A 3 -55.94 -52.57 -37.27
N PHE A 4 -54.65 -52.22 -37.35
CA PHE A 4 -53.98 -51.13 -36.61
C PHE A 4 -54.26 -49.75 -37.24
N THR A 5 -54.16 -48.67 -36.46
CA THR A 5 -53.80 -47.34 -36.99
C THR A 5 -53.01 -46.51 -35.97
N ASP A 6 -52.01 -45.80 -36.48
CA ASP A 6 -50.92 -45.07 -35.81
C ASP A 6 -51.21 -44.29 -34.50
N ALA A 7 -50.33 -44.51 -33.52
CA ALA A 7 -49.98 -43.52 -32.50
C ALA A 7 -48.54 -43.07 -32.72
N ARG A 8 -48.34 -41.85 -33.26
CA ARG A 8 -47.00 -41.29 -33.48
C ARG A 8 -46.39 -40.78 -32.17
N VAL A 9 -45.38 -41.48 -31.67
CA VAL A 9 -44.53 -41.02 -30.56
C VAL A 9 -43.57 -39.94 -31.08
N PHE A 10 -43.74 -38.71 -30.62
CA PHE A 10 -42.73 -37.66 -30.78
C PHE A 10 -41.64 -37.86 -29.72
N ALA A 11 -40.49 -38.42 -30.11
CA ALA A 11 -39.31 -38.47 -29.28
C ALA A 11 -38.58 -37.12 -29.33
N LEU A 12 -38.71 -36.29 -28.27
CA LEU A 12 -37.80 -35.16 -28.09
C LEU A 12 -36.41 -35.68 -27.71
N LEU A 13 -35.41 -35.46 -28.58
CA LEU A 13 -34.01 -35.59 -28.18
C LEU A 13 -33.63 -34.39 -27.32
N SER A 14 -33.68 -34.56 -26.00
CA SER A 14 -33.05 -33.66 -25.05
C SER A 14 -31.52 -33.79 -25.14
N ALA A 15 -30.91 -32.98 -26.01
CA ALA A 15 -29.46 -32.84 -26.12
C ALA A 15 -28.90 -32.26 -24.81
N THR A 16 -28.44 -33.13 -23.91
CA THR A 16 -27.75 -32.72 -22.70
C THR A 16 -26.36 -32.24 -23.05
N ALA A 17 -26.24 -30.93 -23.29
CA ALA A 17 -24.96 -30.24 -23.35
C ALA A 17 -24.26 -30.37 -21.99
N ARG A 18 -23.47 -31.44 -21.83
CA ARG A 18 -22.52 -31.55 -20.73
C ARG A 18 -21.46 -30.48 -20.95
N ALA A 19 -21.69 -29.30 -20.38
CA ALA A 19 -20.63 -28.35 -20.13
C ALA A 19 -19.58 -29.06 -19.27
N ALA A 20 -18.49 -29.51 -19.89
CA ALA A 20 -17.31 -29.88 -19.15
C ALA A 20 -16.93 -28.67 -18.28
N PRO A 21 -16.59 -28.86 -16.99
CA PRO A 21 -16.16 -27.75 -16.18
C PRO A 21 -14.98 -27.09 -16.88
N LEU A 22 -15.18 -25.83 -17.29
CA LEU A 22 -14.07 -24.97 -17.63
C LEU A 22 -13.28 -24.78 -16.35
N LEU A 23 -12.29 -25.67 -16.16
CA LEU A 23 -11.15 -25.40 -15.31
C LEU A 23 -10.47 -24.18 -15.92
N LEU A 24 -10.95 -23.00 -15.53
CA LEU A 24 -10.12 -21.82 -15.53
C LEU A 24 -8.92 -22.17 -14.65
N ASN A 25 -7.82 -22.58 -15.27
CA ASN A 25 -6.53 -22.64 -14.60
C ASN A 25 -6.37 -21.29 -13.91
N LYS A 26 -6.40 -21.31 -12.58
CA LYS A 26 -6.50 -20.15 -11.72
C LYS A 26 -5.12 -19.49 -11.68
N ARG A 27 -4.75 -18.84 -12.80
CA ARG A 27 -3.40 -18.91 -13.38
C ARG A 27 -2.27 -18.69 -12.39
N ILE A 28 -2.38 -17.66 -11.54
CA ILE A 28 -1.65 -17.60 -10.29
C ILE A 28 -2.61 -17.02 -9.25
N ALA A 29 -2.91 -17.79 -8.20
CA ALA A 29 -3.70 -17.34 -7.08
C ALA A 29 -3.11 -17.87 -5.78
N GLN A 30 -1.99 -17.28 -5.36
CA GLN A 30 -1.59 -17.32 -3.96
C GLN A 30 -2.67 -16.60 -3.14
N THR A 31 -3.06 -17.13 -1.98
CA THR A 31 -3.82 -16.35 -1.00
C THR A 31 -2.84 -15.33 -0.43
N THR A 32 -2.91 -14.06 -0.82
CA THR A 32 -1.84 -13.11 -0.46
C THR A 32 -1.73 -12.90 1.04
N ILE A 33 -2.82 -13.07 1.80
CA ILE A 33 -2.81 -12.98 3.27
C ILE A 33 -1.95 -14.09 3.92
N ASP A 34 -1.98 -15.33 3.42
CA ASP A 34 -1.24 -16.46 4.00
C ASP A 34 0.29 -16.23 4.02
N SER A 35 0.79 -15.37 3.13
CA SER A 35 2.20 -14.97 3.10
C SER A 35 2.61 -14.05 4.27
N VAL A 36 1.68 -13.23 4.79
CA VAL A 36 1.92 -12.21 5.81
C VAL A 36 1.40 -12.59 7.19
N THR A 37 0.42 -13.51 7.30
CA THR A 37 -0.15 -13.94 8.59
C THR A 37 0.93 -14.32 9.62
N PRO A 38 1.99 -15.09 9.29
CA PRO A 38 3.03 -15.40 10.28
C PRO A 38 3.77 -14.17 10.81
N TRP A 39 3.95 -13.13 9.99
CA TRP A 39 4.55 -11.88 10.43
C TRP A 39 3.60 -11.09 11.33
N GLU A 40 2.30 -11.07 11.02
CA GLU A 40 1.29 -10.43 11.87
C GLU A 40 1.21 -11.13 13.24
N ASP A 41 1.23 -12.46 13.28
CA ASP A 41 1.27 -13.26 14.51
C ASP A 41 2.54 -12.99 15.34
N ALA A 42 3.71 -12.93 14.69
CA ALA A 42 4.97 -12.56 15.35
C ALA A 42 4.93 -11.13 15.90
N CYS A 43 4.39 -10.18 15.14
CA CYS A 43 4.21 -8.79 15.53
C CYS A 43 3.29 -8.64 16.76
N ASN A 44 2.15 -9.34 16.75
CA ASN A 44 1.23 -9.39 17.89
C ASN A 44 1.91 -9.99 19.13
N SER A 45 2.69 -11.06 18.94
CA SER A 45 3.46 -11.71 20.02
C SER A 45 4.57 -10.82 20.59
N ALA A 46 5.19 -9.98 19.76
CA ALA A 46 6.19 -8.97 20.15
C ALA A 46 5.56 -7.71 20.78
N GLY A 47 4.23 -7.63 20.87
CA GLY A 47 3.50 -6.54 21.54
C GLY A 47 3.09 -5.37 20.63
N GLY A 48 3.18 -5.49 19.30
CA GLY A 48 2.82 -4.42 18.37
C GLY A 48 1.31 -4.11 18.28
N GLY A 49 0.46 -5.07 18.65
CA GLY A 49 -0.99 -4.90 18.74
C GLY A 49 -1.62 -4.25 17.49
N GLN A 50 -2.29 -3.11 17.68
CA GLN A 50 -3.00 -2.40 16.61
C GLN A 50 -2.11 -1.93 15.44
N GLN A 51 -0.79 -1.91 15.61
CA GLN A 51 0.15 -1.53 14.53
C GLN A 51 0.39 -2.67 13.53
N CYS A 52 0.15 -3.93 13.93
CA CYS A 52 0.47 -5.11 13.13
C CYS A 52 -0.46 -5.25 11.91
N ASN A 53 -1.78 -5.25 12.16
CA ASN A 53 -2.78 -5.52 11.12
C ASN A 53 -2.72 -4.53 9.92
N PRO A 54 -2.60 -3.19 10.10
CA PRO A 54 -2.50 -2.27 8.98
C PRO A 54 -1.28 -2.52 8.08
N ILE A 55 -0.14 -2.92 8.66
CA ILE A 55 1.08 -3.24 7.91
C ILE A 55 0.89 -4.57 7.17
N ALA A 56 0.35 -5.60 7.82
CA ALA A 56 0.09 -6.90 7.20
C ALA A 56 -0.89 -6.80 6.03
N VAL A 57 -2.00 -6.07 6.19
CA VAL A 57 -2.98 -5.82 5.10
C VAL A 57 -2.35 -5.04 3.94
N THR A 58 -1.52 -4.04 4.23
CA THR A 58 -0.78 -3.29 3.19
C THR A 58 0.16 -4.22 2.43
N ALA A 59 0.97 -5.01 3.14
CA ALA A 59 1.89 -5.98 2.55
C ALA A 59 1.18 -7.05 1.71
N ALA A 60 0.05 -7.60 2.17
CA ALA A 60 -0.76 -8.55 1.37
C ALA A 60 -1.27 -7.95 0.05
N SER A 61 -1.44 -6.62 -0.02
CA SER A 61 -1.86 -5.94 -1.25
C SER A 61 -0.73 -5.79 -2.28
N THR A 62 0.54 -5.77 -1.86
CA THR A 62 1.68 -5.57 -2.78
C THR A 62 2.06 -6.82 -3.56
N LEU A 63 1.62 -8.00 -3.08
CA LEU A 63 1.68 -9.27 -3.81
C LEU A 63 0.66 -9.38 -4.96
N LEU A 64 -0.26 -8.42 -5.09
CA LEU A 64 -1.15 -8.32 -6.23
C LEU A 64 -0.39 -7.85 -7.49
N ALA A 65 -0.92 -8.23 -8.65
CA ALA A 65 -0.34 -7.97 -9.96
C ALA A 65 -0.21 -6.47 -10.31
N ALA A 66 -0.97 -5.61 -9.64
CA ALA A 66 -1.08 -4.18 -9.96
C ALA A 66 -0.21 -3.26 -9.09
N ALA A 67 0.46 -3.78 -8.06
CA ALA A 67 1.35 -2.98 -7.22
C ALA A 67 2.64 -2.60 -7.99
N GLY A 68 3.28 -1.49 -7.60
CA GLY A 68 4.53 -1.02 -8.19
C GLY A 68 5.71 -1.97 -7.96
N ASN A 69 6.85 -1.68 -8.58
CA ASN A 69 8.02 -2.55 -8.54
C ASN A 69 8.66 -2.63 -7.14
N CYS A 70 8.55 -1.57 -6.34
CA CYS A 70 9.15 -1.46 -5.02
C CYS A 70 8.19 -1.64 -3.84
N ASP A 71 6.88 -1.57 -4.05
CA ASP A 71 5.86 -1.60 -2.98
C ASP A 71 6.02 -2.79 -2.02
N GLN A 72 6.45 -3.95 -2.52
CA GLN A 72 6.74 -5.14 -1.72
C GLN A 72 7.96 -4.95 -0.81
N GLN A 73 9.04 -4.36 -1.33
CA GLN A 73 10.23 -4.03 -0.54
C GLN A 73 9.88 -2.96 0.50
N ASP A 74 9.17 -1.90 0.11
CA ASP A 74 8.74 -0.82 1.01
C ASP A 74 7.84 -1.35 2.14
N SER A 75 7.00 -2.35 1.86
CA SER A 75 6.20 -3.05 2.87
C SER A 75 7.05 -3.90 3.81
N ALA A 76 8.06 -4.61 3.29
CA ALA A 76 9.02 -5.35 4.12
C ALA A 76 9.88 -4.41 4.98
N ASP A 77 10.19 -3.21 4.48
CA ASP A 77 10.86 -2.14 5.23
C ASP A 77 9.99 -1.63 6.38
N ALA A 78 8.69 -1.41 6.15
CA ALA A 78 7.75 -1.05 7.21
C ALA A 78 7.65 -2.15 8.29
N MET A 79 7.64 -3.42 7.87
CA MET A 79 7.65 -4.59 8.76
C MET A 79 8.89 -4.62 9.67
N ILE A 80 10.09 -4.39 9.11
CA ILE A 80 11.35 -4.38 9.87
C ILE A 80 11.45 -3.13 10.75
N SER A 81 10.99 -1.99 10.27
CA SER A 81 10.97 -0.74 11.05
C SER A 81 10.11 -0.89 12.30
N LEU A 82 8.95 -1.54 12.22
CA LEU A 82 8.15 -1.87 13.41
C LEU A 82 8.90 -2.86 14.31
N ALA A 83 9.48 -3.93 13.75
CA ALA A 83 10.25 -4.93 14.52
C ALA A 83 11.37 -4.31 15.37
N LYS A 84 12.07 -3.30 14.83
CA LYS A 84 13.11 -2.54 15.54
C LYS A 84 12.57 -1.80 16.77
N THR A 85 11.36 -1.24 16.69
CA THR A 85 10.70 -0.62 17.86
C THR A 85 10.25 -1.65 18.89
N LEU A 86 9.88 -2.86 18.44
CA LEU A 86 9.48 -3.99 19.29
C LEU A 86 10.69 -4.83 19.71
N ASN A 87 11.68 -4.15 20.33
CA ASN A 87 12.90 -4.75 20.86
C ASN A 87 13.77 -5.51 19.83
N ASN A 88 13.72 -5.12 18.55
CA ASN A 88 14.42 -5.78 17.44
C ASN A 88 14.05 -7.27 17.31
N ASP A 89 12.75 -7.58 17.29
CA ASP A 89 12.29 -8.97 17.22
C ASP A 89 12.82 -9.68 15.96
N ALA A 90 13.67 -10.68 16.17
CA ALA A 90 14.35 -11.41 15.11
C ALA A 90 13.39 -12.26 14.26
N THR A 91 12.25 -12.68 14.81
CA THR A 91 11.23 -13.46 14.10
C THR A 91 10.53 -12.57 13.08
N MET A 92 10.10 -11.37 13.50
CA MET A 92 9.54 -10.36 12.61
C MET A 92 10.51 -9.96 11.50
N ILE A 93 11.79 -9.76 11.81
CA ILE A 93 12.82 -9.40 10.81
C ILE A 93 13.00 -10.54 9.79
N SER A 94 13.15 -11.79 10.25
CA SER A 94 13.30 -12.96 9.37
C SER A 94 12.07 -13.18 8.48
N LEU A 95 10.87 -12.98 9.02
CA LEU A 95 9.62 -13.10 8.26
C LEU A 95 9.42 -11.96 7.26
N ALA A 96 9.88 -10.75 7.57
CA ALA A 96 9.91 -9.65 6.61
C ALA A 96 10.91 -9.89 5.47
N GLN A 97 12.08 -10.48 5.76
CA GLN A 97 13.04 -10.92 4.74
C GLN A 97 12.47 -12.03 3.84
N LEU A 98 11.67 -12.95 4.37
CA LEU A 98 10.92 -13.92 3.57
C LEU A 98 9.81 -13.25 2.75
N PHE A 99 9.06 -12.32 3.34
CA PHE A 99 8.00 -11.59 2.64
C PHE A 99 8.55 -10.74 1.48
N ALA A 100 9.70 -10.07 1.64
CA ALA A 100 10.40 -9.35 0.56
C ALA A 100 10.77 -10.26 -0.63
N GLN A 101 10.89 -11.56 -0.39
CA GLN A 101 11.25 -12.57 -1.38
C GLN A 101 10.04 -13.31 -1.96
N GLN A 102 8.84 -13.14 -1.39
CA GLN A 102 7.63 -13.82 -1.81
C GLN A 102 7.31 -13.53 -3.29
N PRO A 103 7.05 -14.54 -4.14
CA PRO A 103 6.70 -14.31 -5.54
C PRO A 103 5.37 -13.56 -5.68
N ARG A 104 5.33 -12.56 -6.57
CA ARG A 104 4.14 -11.72 -6.82
C ARG A 104 3.22 -12.34 -7.88
N ASN A 105 1.92 -12.08 -7.79
CA ASN A 105 0.93 -12.63 -8.73
C ASN A 105 1.14 -12.10 -10.17
N SER A 106 1.33 -13.00 -11.13
CA SER A 106 1.47 -12.68 -12.56
C SER A 106 0.31 -13.26 -13.41
N PRO A 107 -0.75 -12.48 -13.69
CA PRO A 107 -1.92 -12.96 -14.44
C PRO A 107 -1.65 -13.11 -15.94
N ASN A 108 -0.60 -12.48 -16.45
CA ASN A 108 -0.14 -12.55 -17.84
C ASN A 108 1.00 -13.57 -18.05
N SER A 109 1.41 -14.30 -17.01
CA SER A 109 2.52 -15.27 -17.05
C SER A 109 3.86 -14.66 -17.48
N LEU A 110 4.13 -13.40 -17.12
CA LEU A 110 5.44 -12.73 -17.29
C LEU A 110 6.14 -12.59 -15.94
N ALA A 111 7.48 -12.59 -15.90
CA ALA A 111 8.20 -12.30 -14.66
C ALA A 111 7.91 -10.88 -14.15
N ILE A 112 7.90 -10.69 -12.82
CA ILE A 112 7.59 -9.40 -12.20
C ILE A 112 8.88 -8.61 -11.97
N PRO A 113 9.01 -7.35 -12.46
CA PRO A 113 10.21 -6.56 -12.28
C PRO A 113 10.62 -6.39 -10.81
N HIS A 114 11.91 -6.51 -10.55
CA HIS A 114 12.55 -6.25 -9.27
C HIS A 114 12.52 -4.75 -8.94
N CYS A 115 12.56 -4.43 -7.63
CA CYS A 115 12.79 -3.07 -7.19
C CYS A 115 14.19 -2.58 -7.61
N ASP A 116 14.26 -1.35 -8.10
CA ASP A 116 15.48 -0.66 -8.52
C ASP A 116 16.02 0.31 -7.46
N THR A 117 15.28 0.50 -6.37
CA THR A 117 15.58 1.40 -5.25
C THR A 117 16.13 0.60 -4.07
N ALA A 118 17.15 1.12 -3.37
CA ALA A 118 17.72 0.47 -2.20
C ALA A 118 16.72 0.43 -1.04
N PRO A 119 16.65 -0.67 -0.25
CA PRO A 119 15.78 -0.74 0.91
C PRO A 119 16.20 0.26 2.00
N GLN A 120 15.24 0.68 2.81
CA GLN A 120 15.47 1.59 3.93
C GLN A 120 16.20 0.90 5.08
N ASN A 121 15.93 -0.39 5.30
CA ASN A 121 16.52 -1.23 6.32
C ASN A 121 17.61 -2.12 5.71
N SER A 122 18.82 -2.02 6.26
CA SER A 122 19.98 -2.81 5.85
C SER A 122 19.78 -4.33 5.87
N GLU A 123 18.83 -4.80 6.66
CA GLU A 123 18.42 -6.19 6.79
C GLU A 123 17.78 -6.75 5.52
N LEU A 124 17.32 -5.90 4.59
CA LEU A 124 16.83 -6.31 3.26
C LEU A 124 17.90 -6.26 2.16
N ASN A 125 19.12 -5.80 2.44
CA ASN A 125 20.15 -5.61 1.42
C ASN A 125 20.46 -6.91 0.65
N GLY A 126 20.17 -6.91 -0.65
CA GLY A 126 20.42 -8.04 -1.56
C GLY A 126 19.36 -9.15 -1.50
N PHE A 127 18.27 -8.97 -0.75
CA PHE A 127 17.06 -9.77 -0.92
C PHE A 127 16.19 -9.18 -2.05
N PHE A 128 15.52 -10.05 -2.81
CA PHE A 128 14.68 -9.70 -3.95
C PHE A 128 13.65 -10.79 -4.20
N GLN A 129 12.53 -10.48 -4.84
CA GLN A 129 11.46 -11.46 -5.02
C GLN A 129 11.86 -12.64 -5.90
N CYS A 130 11.50 -13.84 -5.46
CA CYS A 130 11.39 -15.01 -6.32
C CYS A 130 10.32 -14.77 -7.40
N GLN A 131 10.34 -15.60 -8.44
CA GLN A 131 9.30 -15.63 -9.47
C GLN A 131 8.51 -16.95 -9.38
N PHE A 132 7.28 -16.96 -9.88
CA PHE A 132 6.48 -18.18 -10.00
C PHE A 132 6.89 -19.00 -11.23
N GLN A 133 6.82 -20.32 -11.12
CA GLN A 133 7.22 -21.28 -12.16
C GLN A 133 6.42 -21.12 -13.47
N GLY A 134 5.14 -20.74 -13.39
CA GLY A 134 4.27 -20.45 -14.52
C GLY A 134 4.47 -19.06 -15.13
N SER A 135 5.49 -18.31 -14.71
CA SER A 135 5.90 -17.04 -15.33
C SER A 135 7.07 -17.27 -16.28
N ASP A 136 7.05 -16.62 -17.44
CA ASP A 136 8.17 -16.56 -18.38
C ASP A 136 9.34 -15.78 -17.73
N GLN A 137 10.43 -16.48 -17.46
CA GLN A 137 11.63 -15.92 -16.83
C GLN A 137 12.53 -15.15 -17.82
N THR A 138 12.16 -15.11 -19.11
CA THR A 138 12.87 -14.39 -20.17
C THR A 138 12.18 -13.08 -20.58
N SER A 139 10.92 -12.88 -20.17
CA SER A 139 10.11 -11.72 -20.49
C SER A 139 9.37 -11.21 -19.25
N PHE A 140 9.58 -9.94 -18.92
CA PHE A 140 9.03 -9.30 -17.73
C PHE A 140 7.81 -8.40 -18.05
N VAL A 141 6.98 -8.14 -17.04
CA VAL A 141 5.84 -7.20 -17.15
C VAL A 141 6.34 -5.83 -17.65
N GLY A 142 5.61 -5.24 -18.59
CA GLY A 142 6.05 -4.07 -19.35
C GLY A 142 6.69 -4.40 -20.70
N GLY A 143 6.90 -5.70 -21.00
CA GLY A 143 7.58 -6.15 -22.22
C GLY A 143 9.11 -6.07 -22.11
N LEU A 144 9.63 -6.05 -20.88
CA LEU A 144 11.05 -5.89 -20.59
C LEU A 144 11.80 -7.22 -20.82
N SER A 145 12.97 -7.12 -21.43
CA SER A 145 13.87 -8.25 -21.71
C SER A 145 14.94 -8.40 -20.62
N VAL A 146 15.38 -9.62 -20.36
CA VAL A 146 16.47 -9.90 -19.39
C VAL A 146 17.72 -9.08 -19.73
N GLY A 147 18.17 -8.28 -18.77
CA GLY A 147 19.28 -7.33 -18.91
C GLY A 147 18.84 -5.86 -18.85
N GLU A 148 17.56 -5.56 -19.03
CA GLU A 148 17.00 -4.21 -18.87
C GLU A 148 16.77 -3.84 -17.39
N ALA A 149 16.59 -2.55 -17.13
CA ALA A 149 16.33 -2.04 -15.78
C ALA A 149 15.10 -2.73 -15.14
N GLY A 150 15.22 -3.12 -13.87
CA GLY A 150 14.22 -3.92 -13.15
C GLY A 150 14.19 -5.41 -13.49
N THR A 151 14.98 -5.92 -14.45
CA THR A 151 15.07 -7.37 -14.73
C THR A 151 16.29 -8.04 -14.08
N ILE A 152 17.25 -7.24 -13.60
CA ILE A 152 18.36 -7.68 -12.74
C ILE A 152 18.08 -7.13 -11.33
N PRO A 153 18.10 -7.95 -10.27
CA PRO A 153 17.94 -7.47 -8.91
C PRO A 153 19.00 -6.43 -8.51
N LEU A 154 18.61 -5.46 -7.68
CA LEU A 154 19.52 -4.41 -7.24
C LEU A 154 20.76 -5.00 -6.53
N GLY A 155 21.94 -4.50 -6.92
CA GLY A 155 23.23 -4.97 -6.40
C GLY A 155 23.81 -6.19 -7.14
N LEU A 156 23.08 -6.79 -8.09
CA LEU A 156 23.61 -7.80 -9.00
C LEU A 156 24.03 -7.16 -10.33
N SER A 157 25.04 -7.74 -10.98
CA SER A 157 25.55 -7.31 -12.29
C SER A 157 25.13 -8.22 -13.45
N ALA A 158 24.39 -9.29 -13.15
CA ALA A 158 23.91 -10.28 -14.11
C ALA A 158 22.55 -10.83 -13.67
N ALA A 159 21.78 -11.35 -14.62
CA ALA A 159 20.51 -12.01 -14.36
C ALA A 159 20.68 -13.22 -13.42
N VAL A 160 19.65 -13.50 -12.62
CA VAL A 160 19.67 -14.56 -11.62
C VAL A 160 19.79 -15.94 -12.29
N SER A 161 20.64 -16.81 -11.76
CA SER A 161 20.83 -18.18 -12.23
C SER A 161 20.81 -19.16 -11.05
N PRO A 162 19.83 -20.07 -10.96
CA PRO A 162 18.73 -20.33 -11.91
C PRO A 162 17.74 -19.15 -12.03
N ALA A 163 17.17 -18.97 -13.22
CA ALA A 163 16.22 -17.89 -13.47
C ALA A 163 14.96 -18.04 -12.59
N GLY A 164 14.47 -16.92 -12.03
CA GLY A 164 13.32 -16.90 -11.13
C GLY A 164 13.60 -17.33 -9.67
N SER A 165 14.83 -17.74 -9.35
CA SER A 165 15.25 -18.00 -7.96
C SER A 165 15.44 -16.72 -7.14
N CYS A 166 15.53 -16.87 -5.83
CA CYS A 166 15.87 -15.82 -4.86
C CYS A 166 16.67 -16.44 -3.69
N PRO A 167 17.30 -15.65 -2.79
CA PRO A 167 18.12 -16.20 -1.69
C PRO A 167 17.45 -17.28 -0.83
N ALA A 168 16.13 -17.18 -0.59
CA ALA A 168 15.33 -18.14 0.14
C ALA A 168 15.02 -19.44 -0.62
N ASN A 169 14.99 -19.39 -1.96
CA ASN A 169 14.77 -20.55 -2.83
C ASN A 169 15.81 -20.56 -3.98
N PRO A 170 17.08 -20.91 -3.70
CA PRO A 170 18.20 -20.75 -4.64
C PRO A 170 18.20 -21.78 -5.78
N THR A 171 17.26 -22.73 -5.79
CA THR A 171 17.21 -23.84 -6.77
C THR A 171 16.37 -23.52 -8.01
N GLY A 172 15.57 -22.45 -8.00
CA GLY A 172 14.69 -22.07 -9.11
C GLY A 172 13.48 -21.24 -8.69
N PRO A 173 12.50 -21.06 -9.58
CA PRO A 173 11.26 -20.38 -9.26
C PRO A 173 10.42 -21.18 -8.26
N VAL A 174 9.49 -20.50 -7.58
CA VAL A 174 8.53 -21.11 -6.66
C VAL A 174 7.38 -21.73 -7.44
N ALA A 175 6.89 -22.90 -7.03
CA ALA A 175 5.78 -23.56 -7.72
C ALA A 175 4.47 -22.74 -7.61
N ASP A 176 3.66 -22.76 -8.66
CA ASP A 176 2.46 -21.92 -8.76
C ASP A 176 1.48 -22.18 -7.61
N GLY A 177 1.09 -21.10 -6.91
CA GLY A 177 0.17 -21.16 -5.78
C GLY A 177 0.78 -21.61 -4.45
N GLN A 178 2.08 -21.91 -4.39
CA GLN A 178 2.79 -22.07 -3.12
C GLN A 178 3.21 -20.71 -2.53
N GLN A 179 3.29 -20.64 -1.20
CA GLN A 179 3.86 -19.51 -0.48
C GLN A 179 5.31 -19.81 -0.13
N LEU A 180 6.20 -18.81 -0.21
CA LEU A 180 7.61 -18.98 0.15
C LEU A 180 7.76 -19.40 1.63
N ASN A 181 6.94 -18.81 2.51
CA ASN A 181 6.84 -19.17 3.93
C ASN A 181 6.24 -20.55 4.22
N THR A 182 5.79 -21.32 3.21
CA THR A 182 5.38 -22.73 3.36
C THR A 182 6.44 -23.72 2.88
N ILE A 183 7.46 -23.26 2.16
CA ILE A 183 8.56 -24.08 1.66
C ILE A 183 9.89 -23.81 2.39
N THR A 184 10.05 -22.66 3.04
CA THR A 184 11.22 -22.35 3.87
C THR A 184 10.90 -21.36 5.00
N GLN A 185 11.51 -21.59 6.17
CA GLN A 185 11.57 -20.62 7.28
C GLN A 185 12.87 -19.82 7.30
N ASN A 186 13.81 -20.13 6.40
CA ASN A 186 15.09 -19.44 6.27
C ASN A 186 15.02 -18.46 5.09
N PRO A 187 15.16 -17.15 5.29
CA PRO A 187 15.23 -16.18 4.20
C PRO A 187 16.46 -16.38 3.30
N GLY A 188 17.43 -17.19 3.72
CA GLY A 188 18.67 -17.42 2.99
C GLY A 188 19.68 -16.30 3.21
N THR A 189 20.77 -16.36 2.46
CA THR A 189 21.86 -15.38 2.52
C THR A 189 22.02 -14.72 1.15
N PRO A 190 21.87 -13.39 1.03
CA PRO A 190 22.13 -12.67 -0.20
C PRO A 190 23.53 -12.95 -0.74
N SER A 191 23.63 -13.39 -1.99
CA SER A 191 24.94 -13.55 -2.65
C SER A 191 25.47 -12.19 -3.11
N SER A 192 26.34 -11.60 -2.31
CA SER A 192 27.12 -10.41 -2.67
C SER A 192 28.14 -10.74 -3.76
N SER A 193 27.70 -10.66 -5.02
CA SER A 193 28.52 -10.76 -6.25
C SER A 193 29.34 -12.04 -6.46
N GLY A 194 28.86 -12.88 -7.39
CA GLY A 194 29.71 -13.63 -8.32
C GLY A 194 30.85 -14.46 -7.72
N SER A 195 30.54 -15.57 -7.05
CA SER A 195 31.47 -16.68 -6.85
C SER A 195 30.86 -17.98 -7.33
N THR A 196 31.55 -18.65 -8.24
CA THR A 196 31.07 -19.82 -8.97
C THR A 196 30.73 -20.97 -8.03
N ALA A 197 29.53 -21.52 -8.15
CA ALA A 197 29.12 -22.69 -7.38
C ALA A 197 29.98 -23.91 -7.75
N SER A 198 30.75 -24.42 -6.79
CA SER A 198 31.35 -25.74 -6.85
C SER A 198 30.56 -26.68 -5.95
N GLY A 199 29.63 -27.43 -6.54
CA GLY A 199 28.74 -28.32 -5.78
C GLY A 199 29.49 -29.52 -5.20
N SER A 200 29.04 -29.99 -4.03
CA SER A 200 29.32 -31.35 -3.57
C SER A 200 28.17 -31.87 -2.71
N SER A 201 27.64 -33.03 -3.09
CA SER A 201 26.51 -33.67 -2.42
C SER A 201 26.92 -34.38 -1.12
N GLY A 202 26.09 -34.21 -0.10
CA GLY A 202 25.85 -35.05 1.09
C GLY A 202 26.91 -36.02 1.62
N SER A 203 27.13 -35.98 2.94
CA SER A 203 26.68 -37.08 3.84
C SER A 203 26.73 -36.71 5.33
N THR A 204 25.89 -37.39 6.09
CA THR A 204 25.70 -37.38 7.55
C THR A 204 26.96 -37.64 8.40
N ALA A 205 27.10 -36.97 9.56
CA ALA A 205 27.21 -37.63 10.88
C ALA A 205 27.32 -36.63 12.06
N SER A 206 26.98 -37.11 13.26
CA SER A 206 26.76 -36.36 14.50
C SER A 206 28.01 -35.88 15.26
N SER A 207 27.79 -34.83 16.07
CA SER A 207 28.33 -34.60 17.44
C SER A 207 29.85 -34.68 17.71
N ALA A 208 30.46 -33.52 18.02
CA ALA A 208 30.92 -33.19 19.39
C ALA A 208 31.69 -31.85 19.44
N ALA A 209 31.66 -31.20 20.61
CA ALA A 209 32.56 -30.14 21.07
C ALA A 209 32.92 -30.44 22.55
N PRO A 210 33.83 -29.72 23.24
CA PRO A 210 34.64 -28.56 22.82
C PRO A 210 36.13 -28.66 23.25
N SER A 211 36.83 -27.51 23.30
CA SER A 211 38.18 -27.26 23.85
C SER A 211 39.34 -27.54 22.87
N THR A 212 40.46 -26.80 22.82
CA THR A 212 41.02 -25.75 23.72
C THR A 212 41.63 -24.59 22.93
N ALA A 213 41.93 -23.47 23.61
CA ALA A 213 42.62 -22.31 23.03
C ALA A 213 44.14 -22.50 22.94
N SER A 214 44.79 -21.83 21.99
CA SER A 214 46.06 -21.12 22.25
C SER A 214 46.37 -20.07 21.19
N SER A 215 46.87 -18.94 21.68
CA SER A 215 47.36 -17.80 20.90
C SER A 215 48.72 -18.10 20.26
N SER A 216 49.03 -17.40 19.15
CA SER A 216 50.39 -16.88 18.92
C SER A 216 50.34 -15.73 17.93
N ALA A 217 50.87 -14.58 18.34
CA ALA A 217 51.16 -13.46 17.46
C ALA A 217 52.54 -13.65 16.83
N SER A 218 52.71 -13.18 15.59
CA SER A 218 54.02 -12.92 15.01
C SER A 218 53.94 -11.69 14.09
N THR A 219 54.41 -10.55 14.61
CA THR A 219 54.85 -9.42 13.80
C THR A 219 56.15 -9.77 13.07
N SER A 220 56.33 -9.25 11.86
CA SER A 220 57.64 -8.77 11.37
C SER A 220 57.47 -7.97 10.09
N ASP A 221 58.07 -6.79 10.09
CA ASP A 221 58.24 -5.89 8.94
C ASP A 221 59.14 -6.52 7.86
N ASN A 222 59.07 -5.98 6.64
CA ASN A 222 60.29 -5.33 6.14
C ASN A 222 59.99 -4.19 5.16
N SER A 223 60.78 -3.12 5.26
CA SER A 223 60.78 -2.00 4.32
C SER A 223 61.73 -2.25 3.14
N GLY A 224 61.47 -1.61 1.99
CA GLY A 224 62.34 -1.70 0.82
C GLY A 224 62.19 -0.50 -0.11
N ALA A 225 62.92 0.57 0.16
CA ALA A 225 63.00 1.75 -0.70
C ALA A 225 64.03 1.56 -1.83
N GLY A 226 63.78 2.17 -2.99
CA GLY A 226 64.73 2.17 -4.12
C GLY A 226 64.29 3.12 -5.23
N ALA A 227 64.86 4.32 -5.25
CA ALA A 227 64.57 5.35 -6.26
C ALA A 227 65.57 5.32 -7.42
N ALA A 228 65.13 5.70 -8.62
CA ALA A 228 65.99 6.21 -9.68
C ALA A 228 65.20 7.19 -10.56
N ALA A 229 65.81 8.33 -10.90
CA ALA A 229 65.23 9.38 -11.73
C ALA A 229 65.73 9.32 -13.18
N GLY A 230 64.98 9.90 -14.11
CA GLY A 230 65.38 10.10 -15.51
C GLY A 230 64.46 11.11 -16.18
N ASP A 231 65.01 12.28 -16.52
CA ASP A 231 64.29 13.48 -17.00
C ASP A 231 64.44 13.69 -18.52
N SER A 232 63.59 14.54 -19.12
CA SER A 232 63.70 15.28 -20.42
C SER A 232 62.50 15.13 -21.39
N THR A 233 61.44 15.94 -21.17
CA THR A 233 60.84 17.00 -22.05
C THR A 233 60.86 16.91 -23.62
N PRO A 234 60.00 17.67 -24.37
CA PRO A 234 58.68 18.30 -24.08
C PRO A 234 57.63 18.30 -25.26
N SER A 235 56.46 18.92 -25.03
CA SER A 235 55.46 19.46 -26.00
C SER A 235 54.60 18.47 -26.82
N ALA A 236 53.31 18.68 -27.13
CA ALA A 236 52.22 19.56 -26.66
C ALA A 236 50.88 19.04 -27.29
N SER A 237 49.65 19.57 -27.17
CA SER A 237 49.06 20.76 -26.50
C SER A 237 47.52 20.60 -26.36
N SER A 238 46.87 21.40 -25.50
CA SER A 238 45.39 21.62 -25.39
C SER A 238 44.50 20.40 -25.00
N SER A 239 43.36 20.52 -24.30
CA SER A 239 42.49 21.69 -24.05
C SER A 239 41.65 21.60 -22.74
N THR A 240 41.54 22.74 -22.05
CA THR A 240 40.35 23.28 -21.34
C THR A 240 39.71 22.53 -20.14
N SER A 241 39.81 23.22 -18.99
CA SER A 241 39.00 23.20 -17.75
C SER A 241 37.46 23.12 -17.96
N THR A 242 36.57 22.87 -16.98
CA THR A 242 36.62 23.11 -15.53
C THR A 242 35.68 22.15 -14.78
N ALA A 243 35.94 21.92 -13.49
CA ALA A 243 35.02 21.32 -12.52
C ALA A 243 33.65 22.03 -12.46
N GLY A 244 32.55 21.41 -11.98
CA GLY A 244 32.47 20.16 -11.23
C GLY A 244 32.32 20.41 -9.72
N THR A 245 31.21 21.03 -9.31
CA THR A 245 30.93 21.30 -7.88
C THR A 245 29.42 21.24 -7.61
N THR A 246 28.97 20.02 -7.31
CA THR A 246 28.09 19.66 -6.17
C THR A 246 27.06 20.67 -5.67
N THR A 247 25.78 20.27 -5.68
CA THR A 247 24.85 20.49 -4.56
C THR A 247 23.81 19.36 -4.55
N SER A 248 24.00 18.45 -3.60
CA SER A 248 22.99 17.92 -2.68
C SER A 248 21.53 17.83 -3.14
N SER A 249 21.12 16.63 -3.57
CA SER A 249 19.71 16.23 -3.62
C SER A 249 19.32 15.64 -2.26
N THR A 250 18.54 16.37 -1.48
CA THR A 250 18.05 15.96 -0.15
C THR A 250 17.03 14.82 -0.26
N THR A 251 17.13 13.84 0.63
CA THR A 251 16.26 12.67 0.75
C THR A 251 14.86 13.01 1.28
N THR A 252 13.77 12.80 0.50
CA THR A 252 12.39 12.73 1.04
C THR A 252 11.41 11.96 0.12
N SER A 253 11.59 10.65 -0.04
CA SER A 253 10.67 9.78 -0.80
C SER A 253 9.50 9.30 0.07
N SER A 254 8.61 10.20 0.47
CA SER A 254 7.39 9.92 1.25
C SER A 254 6.11 10.34 0.51
N SER A 255 6.20 10.52 -0.80
CA SER A 255 5.61 11.68 -1.47
C SER A 255 4.53 11.40 -2.52
N GLY A 256 3.96 10.20 -2.57
CA GLY A 256 2.91 9.86 -3.56
C GLY A 256 1.65 10.72 -3.42
N PHE A 257 1.08 10.77 -2.22
CA PHE A 257 -0.12 11.56 -1.92
C PHE A 257 -0.12 12.22 -0.53
N ALA A 258 0.74 11.81 0.41
CA ALA A 258 0.73 12.34 1.78
C ALA A 258 0.78 13.88 1.81
N LEU A 259 1.81 14.49 1.20
CA LEU A 259 1.96 15.94 1.11
C LEU A 259 0.74 16.63 0.46
N SER A 260 0.22 16.04 -0.63
CA SER A 260 -0.97 16.55 -1.32
C SER A 260 -2.21 16.49 -0.42
N ASN A 261 -2.34 15.49 0.44
CA ASN A 261 -3.45 15.34 1.38
C ASN A 261 -3.33 16.33 2.54
N GLY A 262 -2.12 16.59 3.03
CA GLY A 262 -1.87 17.62 4.03
C GLY A 262 -2.24 19.01 3.50
N GLN A 263 -1.81 19.33 2.28
CA GLN A 263 -2.17 20.57 1.59
C GLN A 263 -3.69 20.66 1.30
N ALA A 264 -4.33 19.56 0.90
CA ALA A 264 -5.78 19.51 0.70
C ALA A 264 -6.55 19.70 2.03
N ALA A 265 -6.10 19.09 3.12
CA ALA A 265 -6.67 19.27 4.46
C ALA A 265 -6.56 20.73 4.91
N GLN A 266 -5.40 21.36 4.68
CA GLN A 266 -5.18 22.78 4.94
C GLN A 266 -6.12 23.68 4.16
N ALA A 267 -6.23 23.49 2.84
CA ALA A 267 -7.15 24.25 1.99
C ALA A 267 -8.62 24.07 2.41
N GLN A 268 -9.01 22.85 2.79
CA GLN A 268 -10.37 22.55 3.25
C GLN A 268 -10.68 23.17 4.62
N ASN A 269 -9.72 23.16 5.56
CA ASN A 269 -9.85 23.86 6.85
C ASN A 269 -9.93 25.38 6.66
N ALA A 270 -9.16 25.95 5.72
CA ALA A 270 -9.24 27.37 5.37
C ALA A 270 -10.61 27.72 4.78
N GLN A 271 -11.19 26.86 3.94
CA GLN A 271 -12.56 27.01 3.44
C GLN A 271 -13.58 26.95 4.57
N PHE A 272 -13.47 25.96 5.48
CA PHE A 272 -14.35 25.80 6.64
C PHE A 272 -14.36 27.02 7.57
N ALA A 273 -13.23 27.71 7.74
CA ALA A 273 -13.17 28.96 8.49
C ALA A 273 -14.01 30.11 7.90
N THR A 274 -14.46 30.01 6.64
CA THR A 274 -15.38 30.97 6.00
C THR A 274 -16.85 30.57 6.10
N LEU A 275 -17.16 29.35 6.56
CA LEU A 275 -18.52 28.83 6.63
C LEU A 275 -19.21 29.20 7.95
N THR A 276 -20.51 29.44 7.85
CA THR A 276 -21.41 29.66 8.98
C THR A 276 -22.60 28.70 8.87
N ALA A 277 -23.37 28.50 9.94
CA ALA A 277 -24.59 27.69 9.88
C ALA A 277 -25.62 28.24 8.87
N GLY A 278 -25.56 29.54 8.58
CA GLY A 278 -26.40 30.21 7.59
C GLY A 278 -25.95 30.04 6.14
N SER A 279 -24.72 29.59 5.89
CA SER A 279 -24.14 29.41 4.55
C SER A 279 -24.94 28.39 3.74
N SER A 280 -25.16 28.67 2.46
CA SER A 280 -25.79 27.76 1.51
C SER A 280 -24.88 26.57 1.21
N CYS A 281 -25.46 25.37 1.20
CA CYS A 281 -24.75 24.11 0.92
C CYS A 281 -25.64 23.14 0.12
N THR A 282 -25.08 22.02 -0.31
CA THR A 282 -25.83 20.93 -0.96
C THR A 282 -26.18 19.86 0.05
N ASP A 283 -27.43 19.39 0.10
CA ASP A 283 -27.87 18.38 1.08
C ASP A 283 -26.94 17.14 1.12
N GLY A 284 -26.60 16.69 2.33
CA GLY A 284 -25.63 15.64 2.59
C GLY A 284 -24.16 16.08 2.57
N GLN A 285 -23.84 17.31 2.16
CA GLN A 285 -22.49 17.87 2.27
C GLN A 285 -22.06 17.99 3.74
N ASN A 286 -20.91 17.41 4.08
CA ASN A 286 -20.31 17.55 5.40
C ASN A 286 -19.27 18.69 5.39
N ALA A 287 -19.15 19.41 6.50
CA ALA A 287 -18.20 20.50 6.71
C ALA A 287 -17.81 20.64 8.19
N CYS A 288 -16.88 21.53 8.49
CA CYS A 288 -16.71 22.09 9.83
C CYS A 288 -17.23 23.54 9.85
N VAL A 289 -18.00 23.90 10.87
CA VAL A 289 -18.57 25.24 11.03
C VAL A 289 -18.35 25.68 12.47
N ASN A 290 -17.57 26.75 12.69
CA ASN A 290 -17.17 27.22 14.03
C ASN A 290 -16.59 26.11 14.93
N GLY A 291 -15.90 25.13 14.36
CA GLY A 291 -15.34 23.98 15.09
C GLY A 291 -16.34 22.86 15.44
N ALA A 292 -17.62 23.00 15.09
CA ALA A 292 -18.60 21.90 15.15
C ALA A 292 -18.60 21.09 13.85
N PHE A 293 -18.91 19.78 13.94
CA PHE A 293 -19.21 18.97 12.76
C PHE A 293 -20.54 19.42 12.17
N ALA A 294 -20.58 19.64 10.86
CA ALA A 294 -21.77 20.15 10.19
C ALA A 294 -22.19 19.23 9.04
N GLN A 295 -23.49 18.96 8.93
CA GLN A 295 -24.09 18.31 7.76
C GLN A 295 -25.13 19.23 7.15
N CYS A 296 -25.14 19.31 5.82
CA CYS A 296 -26.13 20.11 5.11
C CYS A 296 -27.49 19.40 5.06
N VAL A 297 -28.54 20.09 5.52
CA VAL A 297 -29.93 19.64 5.49
C VAL A 297 -30.82 20.83 5.10
N GLY A 298 -31.63 20.68 4.04
CA GLY A 298 -32.47 21.75 3.52
C GLY A 298 -31.67 22.96 3.00
N GLY A 299 -30.47 22.72 2.47
CA GLY A 299 -29.57 23.76 1.96
C GLY A 299 -28.90 24.63 3.03
N LYS A 300 -28.90 24.22 4.30
CA LYS A 300 -28.21 24.87 5.43
C LYS A 300 -27.44 23.86 6.27
N PHE A 301 -26.39 24.33 6.95
CA PHE A 301 -25.56 23.48 7.80
C PHE A 301 -26.20 23.31 9.19
N GLU A 302 -26.64 22.10 9.51
CA GLU A 302 -26.96 21.66 10.87
C GLU A 302 -25.68 21.24 11.58
N THR A 303 -25.40 21.84 12.73
CA THR A 303 -24.14 21.68 13.47
C THR A 303 -24.29 20.81 14.72
N THR A 304 -23.50 19.75 14.81
CA THR A 304 -23.30 18.92 16.00
C THR A 304 -21.96 19.29 16.65
N GLN A 305 -22.01 19.75 17.91
CA GLN A 305 -20.80 20.11 18.65
C GLN A 305 -19.91 18.88 18.89
N CYS A 306 -18.60 19.03 18.69
CA CYS A 306 -17.61 18.02 19.04
C CYS A 306 -17.48 17.80 20.57
N GLY A 307 -16.75 16.76 20.99
CA GLY A 307 -16.48 16.49 22.39
C GLY A 307 -15.77 17.65 23.10
N SER A 308 -15.76 17.63 24.44
CA SER A 308 -15.09 18.67 25.22
C SER A 308 -13.57 18.68 24.95
N GLY A 309 -13.06 19.76 24.39
CA GLY A 309 -11.65 19.90 23.99
C GLY A 309 -11.35 19.48 22.55
N GLU A 310 -12.36 19.02 21.80
CA GLU A 310 -12.25 18.69 20.38
C GLU A 310 -12.82 19.82 19.49
N THR A 311 -12.35 19.85 18.25
CA THR A 311 -12.85 20.67 17.16
C THR A 311 -12.94 19.84 15.89
N CYS A 312 -13.94 20.11 15.07
CA CYS A 312 -14.04 19.55 13.73
C CYS A 312 -12.91 20.09 12.86
N THR A 313 -12.18 19.20 12.20
CA THR A 313 -11.14 19.52 11.22
C THR A 313 -11.19 18.53 10.04
N ALA A 314 -10.75 18.99 8.88
CA ALA A 314 -10.27 18.13 7.81
C ALA A 314 -8.85 17.66 8.13
N LEU A 315 -8.62 16.36 8.04
CA LEU A 315 -7.34 15.69 8.27
C LEU A 315 -6.90 14.94 7.00
N PRO A 316 -5.59 14.82 6.74
CA PRO A 316 -5.10 14.02 5.63
C PRO A 316 -5.44 12.55 5.82
N LEU A 317 -5.87 11.89 4.74
CA LEU A 317 -5.90 10.43 4.69
C LEU A 317 -4.45 9.91 4.57
N VAL A 318 -4.10 8.93 5.38
CA VAL A 318 -2.71 8.41 5.48
C VAL A 318 -2.43 7.27 4.51
N ASN A 319 -3.46 6.52 4.11
CA ASN A 319 -3.36 5.32 3.26
C ASN A 319 -4.01 5.50 1.88
N SER A 320 -4.40 6.72 1.52
CA SER A 320 -5.08 7.02 0.26
C SER A 320 -5.08 8.52 -0.05
N ALA A 321 -5.28 8.92 -1.30
CA ALA A 321 -5.52 10.32 -1.65
C ALA A 321 -6.79 10.88 -0.97
N GLY A 322 -6.80 12.17 -0.66
CA GLY A 322 -7.92 12.90 -0.09
C GLY A 322 -7.82 13.20 1.41
N THR A 323 -8.94 13.64 1.97
CA THR A 323 -9.09 14.12 3.34
C THR A 323 -10.28 13.45 4.03
N SER A 324 -10.33 13.51 5.36
CA SER A 324 -11.50 13.09 6.15
C SER A 324 -11.85 14.18 7.18
N ILE A 325 -13.14 14.37 7.43
CA ILE A 325 -13.64 15.32 8.42
C ILE A 325 -13.92 14.58 9.72
N THR A 326 -13.32 15.03 10.83
CA THR A 326 -13.55 14.45 12.16
C THR A 326 -13.43 15.50 13.26
N CYS A 327 -14.08 15.24 14.39
CA CYS A 327 -13.70 15.85 15.66
C CYS A 327 -12.35 15.27 16.12
N THR A 328 -11.42 16.13 16.52
CA THR A 328 -10.17 15.79 17.21
C THR A 328 -9.63 17.04 17.95
N THR A 329 -8.54 16.94 18.69
CA THR A 329 -7.87 18.12 19.24
C THR A 329 -7.10 18.89 18.17
N THR A 330 -6.98 20.21 18.31
CA THR A 330 -6.15 21.05 17.41
C THR A 330 -4.72 20.53 17.29
N ALA A 331 -4.12 20.09 18.40
CA ALA A 331 -2.75 19.60 18.43
C ALA A 331 -2.55 18.29 17.64
N ASP A 332 -3.48 17.32 17.75
CA ASP A 332 -3.47 16.11 16.92
C ASP A 332 -3.64 16.44 15.43
N ALA A 333 -4.56 17.35 15.11
CA ALA A 333 -4.81 17.76 13.74
C ALA A 333 -3.57 18.40 13.08
N GLU A 334 -2.89 19.31 13.79
CA GLU A 334 -1.64 19.94 13.34
C GLU A 334 -0.51 18.92 13.22
N ALA A 335 -0.35 18.01 14.18
CA ALA A 335 0.67 16.96 14.13
C ALA A 335 0.46 16.03 12.92
N ARG A 336 -0.78 15.63 12.64
CA ARG A 336 -1.13 14.77 11.50
C ARG A 336 -0.98 15.46 10.15
N ILE A 337 -1.26 16.76 10.05
CA ILE A 337 -0.96 17.55 8.86
C ILE A 337 0.57 17.67 8.67
N ALA A 338 1.30 18.04 9.73
CA ALA A 338 2.76 18.18 9.67
C ALA A 338 3.48 16.87 9.29
N ALA A 339 2.99 15.72 9.76
CA ALA A 339 3.52 14.40 9.44
C ALA A 339 3.47 14.05 7.93
N THR A 340 2.67 14.76 7.14
CA THR A 340 2.67 14.62 5.67
C THR A 340 3.78 15.39 4.94
N GLY A 341 4.53 16.23 5.67
CA GLY A 341 5.42 17.24 5.10
C GLY A 341 4.73 18.57 4.76
N ALA A 342 3.40 18.68 4.90
CA ALA A 342 2.70 19.94 4.72
C ALA A 342 3.05 20.94 5.84
N THR A 343 3.43 22.15 5.45
CA THR A 343 3.80 23.24 6.37
C THR A 343 2.68 24.27 6.50
N GLY A 344 2.62 25.01 7.61
CA GLY A 344 1.68 26.12 7.78
C GLY A 344 0.46 25.83 8.66
N GLY A 345 0.57 24.87 9.59
CA GLY A 345 -0.47 24.58 10.59
C GLY A 345 -1.77 24.03 9.98
N LEU A 346 -2.89 24.22 10.67
CA LEU A 346 -4.21 23.71 10.26
C LEU A 346 -4.70 24.19 8.88
N THR A 347 -4.32 25.39 8.44
CA THR A 347 -4.92 26.07 7.27
C THR A 347 -3.92 26.42 6.17
N GLY A 348 -2.64 26.07 6.31
CA GLY A 348 -1.59 26.33 5.30
C GLY A 348 -1.04 27.76 5.32
N ASN A 349 -1.81 28.73 5.83
CA ASN A 349 -1.30 30.04 6.21
C ASN A 349 -0.46 29.88 7.49
N GLY A 350 0.87 29.92 7.36
CA GLY A 350 1.86 29.69 8.44
C GLY A 350 1.90 30.72 9.59
N SER A 351 0.76 31.27 9.97
CA SER A 351 0.56 31.92 11.26
C SER A 351 0.42 30.84 12.33
N THR A 352 1.53 30.51 12.97
CA THR A 352 1.52 29.79 14.25
C THR A 352 0.67 30.57 15.25
N ALA A 353 -0.54 30.10 15.52
CA ALA A 353 -1.38 30.64 16.57
C ALA A 353 -0.80 30.22 17.93
N SER A 354 0.19 30.96 18.42
CA SER A 354 0.71 30.79 19.78
C SER A 354 -0.44 30.94 20.77
N ALA A 355 -0.88 29.81 21.34
CA ALA A 355 -1.87 29.76 22.41
C ALA A 355 -1.35 30.54 23.63
N SER A 356 -1.75 31.80 23.71
CA SER A 356 -1.46 32.67 24.85
C SER A 356 -2.47 32.38 25.95
N SER A 357 -2.13 31.45 26.84
CA SER A 357 -2.90 31.20 28.06
C SER A 357 -2.86 32.44 28.96
N ALA A 358 -4.01 33.09 29.14
CA ALA A 358 -4.13 34.25 30.02
C ALA A 358 -4.17 33.81 31.49
N SER A 359 -3.22 34.32 32.29
CA SER A 359 -3.29 34.39 33.75
C SER A 359 -2.60 35.68 34.22
N SER A 360 -3.24 36.37 35.15
CA SER A 360 -2.81 37.64 35.76
C SER A 360 -1.81 37.44 36.91
N ASP A 361 -0.71 38.21 36.98
CA ASP A 361 -0.59 39.30 37.99
C ASP A 361 0.67 40.20 37.85
N THR A 362 0.46 41.48 38.19
CA THR A 362 1.29 42.63 38.64
C THR A 362 2.86 42.61 38.67
N SER A 363 3.46 43.61 37.98
CA SER A 363 4.72 44.38 38.26
C SER A 363 6.11 43.69 38.33
N ALA A 364 7.24 44.32 37.98
CA ALA A 364 7.55 45.56 37.22
C ALA A 364 9.07 45.65 36.90
N SER A 365 9.42 46.46 35.88
CA SER A 365 10.73 47.12 35.58
C SER A 365 11.30 46.83 34.17
N ALA A 366 11.95 47.84 33.59
CA ALA A 366 12.33 47.96 32.18
C ALA A 366 13.85 48.32 32.07
N PRO A 367 14.38 48.81 30.92
CA PRO A 367 14.28 48.37 29.51
C PRO A 367 15.67 48.14 28.88
N VAL A 368 15.76 47.64 27.62
CA VAL A 368 16.72 48.17 26.60
C VAL A 368 16.36 47.75 25.16
N SER A 369 16.49 48.72 24.24
CA SER A 369 16.84 48.68 22.80
C SER A 369 16.50 47.43 21.95
N ALA A 370 15.57 47.45 21.00
CA ALA A 370 15.49 48.23 19.74
C ALA A 370 16.33 47.71 18.55
N SER A 371 15.66 47.28 17.47
CA SER A 371 15.92 47.74 16.09
C SER A 371 14.85 47.29 15.07
N THR A 372 14.52 48.22 14.17
CA THR A 372 13.80 48.13 12.89
C THR A 372 14.36 47.06 11.93
N ALA A 373 13.70 46.59 10.85
CA ALA A 373 12.74 47.24 9.93
C ALA A 373 11.78 46.19 9.29
N ALA A 374 10.50 46.49 9.02
CA ALA A 374 9.96 46.98 7.74
C ALA A 374 10.65 46.34 6.50
N ALA A 375 10.07 45.31 5.86
CA ALA A 375 8.91 45.34 4.95
C ALA A 375 9.16 46.06 3.61
N SER A 376 9.04 45.33 2.49
CA SER A 376 8.50 45.84 1.21
C SER A 376 8.18 44.71 0.23
N SER A 377 7.08 44.90 -0.50
CA SER A 377 6.44 43.97 -1.42
C SER A 377 6.57 44.41 -2.88
N THR A 378 6.76 43.48 -3.83
CA THR A 378 6.41 43.62 -5.26
C THR A 378 6.30 42.19 -5.83
N SER A 379 5.16 41.61 -6.19
CA SER A 379 4.08 41.97 -7.15
C SER A 379 4.38 41.65 -8.61
N ALA A 380 3.57 40.71 -9.16
CA ALA A 380 3.36 40.38 -10.58
C ALA A 380 4.54 39.70 -11.33
N THR A 381 4.35 38.88 -12.37
CA THR A 381 3.17 38.60 -13.23
C THR A 381 2.99 37.09 -13.50
N ALA A 382 1.77 36.67 -13.84
CA ALA A 382 1.45 35.33 -14.36
C ALA A 382 1.68 35.20 -15.88
N SER A 383 1.85 33.96 -16.38
CA SER A 383 1.08 33.47 -17.54
C SER A 383 1.20 31.94 -17.76
N ASP A 384 0.03 31.32 -17.91
CA ASP A 384 -0.35 30.20 -18.79
C ASP A 384 0.41 28.86 -18.87
N ASN A 385 -0.25 27.84 -18.31
CA ASN A 385 -0.84 26.70 -19.03
C ASN A 385 -0.02 25.96 -20.12
N GLN A 386 0.27 24.67 -19.84
CA GLN A 386 -0.33 23.59 -20.63
C GLN A 386 -0.40 22.28 -19.83
N ALA A 387 -1.51 21.55 -19.99
CA ALA A 387 -1.74 20.25 -19.35
C ALA A 387 -1.53 19.10 -20.33
N ALA A 388 -1.01 17.96 -19.86
CA ALA A 388 -1.05 16.70 -20.61
C ALA A 388 -1.04 15.46 -19.67
N THR A 389 -2.20 14.83 -19.56
CA THR A 389 -2.41 13.36 -19.46
C THR A 389 -1.44 12.48 -18.67
N SER A 390 -1.89 12.02 -17.50
CA SER A 390 -1.48 10.76 -16.85
C SER A 390 -2.65 10.23 -16.01
N SER A 391 -3.53 9.41 -16.61
CA SER A 391 -4.82 9.00 -15.98
C SER A 391 -5.12 7.50 -16.12
N SER A 392 -4.09 6.69 -16.38
CA SER A 392 -4.24 5.33 -16.91
C SER A 392 -4.07 4.20 -15.89
N SER A 393 -3.66 4.49 -14.65
CA SER A 393 -3.38 3.48 -13.61
C SER A 393 -4.50 3.35 -12.56
N THR A 394 -5.18 4.45 -12.21
CA THR A 394 -6.30 4.48 -11.25
C THR A 394 -7.59 3.83 -11.77
N SER A 395 -7.73 3.66 -13.09
CA SER A 395 -8.90 3.06 -13.72
C SER A 395 -9.00 1.53 -13.59
N SER A 396 -7.88 0.85 -13.33
CA SER A 396 -7.78 -0.62 -13.38
C SER A 396 -8.46 -1.31 -12.19
N PHE A 397 -8.09 -0.96 -10.96
CA PHE A 397 -8.69 -1.54 -9.75
C PHE A 397 -10.07 -0.95 -9.47
N ALA A 398 -10.34 0.32 -9.80
CA ALA A 398 -11.65 0.93 -9.63
C ALA A 398 -12.73 0.11 -10.35
N LEU A 399 -12.56 -0.11 -11.66
CA LEU A 399 -13.49 -0.90 -12.47
C LEU A 399 -13.67 -2.31 -11.91
N SER A 400 -12.56 -2.97 -11.54
CA SER A 400 -12.58 -4.30 -10.92
C SER A 400 -13.37 -4.32 -9.59
N ASN A 401 -13.24 -3.29 -8.76
CA ASN A 401 -13.96 -3.16 -7.50
C ASN A 401 -15.45 -2.91 -7.72
N GLY A 402 -15.81 -2.12 -8.75
CA GLY A 402 -17.21 -1.92 -9.13
C GLY A 402 -17.86 -3.23 -9.59
N GLN A 403 -17.19 -3.98 -10.46
CA GLN A 403 -17.62 -5.31 -10.90
C GLN A 403 -17.70 -6.32 -9.75
N ALA A 404 -16.75 -6.28 -8.81
CA ALA A 404 -16.78 -7.10 -7.60
C ALA A 404 -17.97 -6.75 -6.70
N ALA A 405 -18.25 -5.45 -6.50
CA ALA A 405 -19.39 -4.97 -5.74
C ALA A 405 -20.72 -5.41 -6.38
N GLN A 406 -20.84 -5.28 -7.70
CA GLN A 406 -21.99 -5.77 -8.47
C GLN A 406 -22.23 -7.27 -8.29
N LYS A 407 -21.18 -8.08 -8.43
CA LYS A 407 -21.25 -9.53 -8.22
C LYS A 407 -21.69 -9.87 -6.79
N LEU A 408 -21.15 -9.18 -5.79
CA LEU A 408 -21.47 -9.41 -4.39
C LEU A 408 -22.92 -9.00 -4.06
N ASN A 409 -23.41 -7.88 -4.59
CA ASN A 409 -24.82 -7.49 -4.52
C ASN A 409 -25.76 -8.49 -5.22
N ALA A 410 -25.36 -9.04 -6.37
CA ALA A 410 -26.11 -10.09 -7.05
C ALA A 410 -26.17 -11.39 -6.23
N GLN A 411 -25.10 -11.74 -5.51
CA GLN A 411 -25.10 -12.86 -4.56
C GLN A 411 -26.02 -12.58 -3.37
N PHE A 412 -25.97 -11.38 -2.78
CA PHE A 412 -26.85 -10.95 -1.69
C PHE A 412 -28.34 -11.02 -2.04
N ALA A 413 -28.72 -10.74 -3.30
CA ALA A 413 -30.09 -10.90 -3.78
C ALA A 413 -30.61 -12.35 -3.76
N THR A 414 -29.73 -13.36 -3.61
CA THR A 414 -30.09 -14.78 -3.45
C THR A 414 -30.13 -15.24 -1.99
N LEU A 415 -29.70 -14.40 -1.04
CA LEU A 415 -29.64 -14.75 0.38
C LEU A 415 -30.96 -14.47 1.10
N SER A 416 -31.20 -15.24 2.15
CA SER A 416 -32.31 -15.08 3.09
C SER A 416 -31.77 -15.20 4.53
N ALA A 417 -32.56 -14.81 5.53
CA ALA A 417 -32.20 -15.01 6.93
C ALA A 417 -32.06 -16.51 7.32
N ALA A 418 -32.60 -17.41 6.49
CA ALA A 418 -32.46 -18.87 6.65
C ALA A 418 -31.28 -19.46 5.87
N SER A 419 -30.55 -18.67 5.08
CA SER A 419 -29.35 -19.13 4.37
C SER A 419 -28.25 -19.48 5.38
N THR A 420 -27.57 -20.61 5.16
CA THR A 420 -26.41 -21.03 5.95
C THR A 420 -25.20 -20.15 5.66
N CYS A 421 -24.48 -19.74 6.70
CA CYS A 421 -23.33 -18.85 6.62
C CYS A 421 -22.25 -19.24 7.65
N THR A 422 -21.10 -18.58 7.63
CA THR A 422 -20.04 -18.78 8.64
C THR A 422 -20.11 -17.69 9.71
N ASP A 423 -20.04 -18.04 10.99
CA ASP A 423 -20.16 -17.06 12.09
C ASP A 423 -19.20 -15.86 11.92
N GLY A 424 -19.74 -14.65 12.06
CA GLY A 424 -19.04 -13.39 11.80
C GLY A 424 -19.08 -12.89 10.35
N GLU A 425 -19.52 -13.70 9.38
CA GLU A 425 -19.74 -13.28 7.99
C GLU A 425 -20.80 -12.17 7.90
N ASN A 426 -20.50 -11.12 7.14
CA ASN A 426 -21.42 -10.00 6.91
C ASN A 426 -22.03 -10.10 5.50
N ALA A 427 -23.30 -9.78 5.37
CA ALA A 427 -24.03 -9.80 4.11
C ALA A 427 -25.13 -8.72 4.06
N CYS A 428 -25.75 -8.57 2.89
CA CYS A 428 -27.04 -7.90 2.77
C CYS A 428 -28.14 -8.93 2.52
N VAL A 429 -29.24 -8.84 3.28
CA VAL A 429 -30.38 -9.76 3.17
C VAL A 429 -31.65 -8.93 3.10
N ASN A 430 -32.38 -9.00 1.98
CA ASN A 430 -33.57 -8.17 1.73
C ASN A 430 -33.36 -6.67 1.99
N GLY A 431 -32.17 -6.14 1.70
CA GLY A 431 -31.79 -4.75 1.95
C GLY A 431 -31.45 -4.40 3.40
N ALA A 432 -31.60 -5.31 4.35
CA ALA A 432 -31.07 -5.18 5.71
C ALA A 432 -29.59 -5.57 5.77
N PHE A 433 -28.84 -4.96 6.68
CA PHE A 433 -27.49 -5.43 7.02
C PHE A 433 -27.62 -6.71 7.83
N ALA A 434 -26.87 -7.74 7.49
CA ALA A 434 -26.94 -9.04 8.16
C ALA A 434 -25.55 -9.48 8.64
N GLN A 435 -25.50 -10.05 9.85
CA GLN A 435 -24.32 -10.73 10.38
C GLN A 435 -24.67 -12.18 10.67
N CYS A 436 -23.77 -13.11 10.35
CA CYS A 436 -23.97 -14.51 10.64
C CYS A 436 -23.69 -14.82 12.12
N VAL A 437 -24.67 -15.43 12.78
CA VAL A 437 -24.61 -15.87 14.18
C VAL A 437 -25.21 -17.28 14.27
N SER A 438 -24.46 -18.23 14.83
CA SER A 438 -24.86 -19.65 14.90
C SER A 438 -25.28 -20.25 13.54
N GLY A 439 -24.56 -19.90 12.48
CA GLY A 439 -24.76 -20.40 11.12
C GLY A 439 -25.99 -19.84 10.39
N LYS A 440 -26.61 -18.77 10.88
CA LYS A 440 -27.74 -18.07 10.24
C LYS A 440 -27.55 -16.55 10.25
N PHE A 441 -28.13 -15.86 9.27
CA PHE A 441 -28.05 -14.40 9.17
C PHE A 441 -29.06 -13.69 10.10
N GLU A 442 -28.55 -13.00 11.12
CA GLU A 442 -29.33 -12.05 11.92
C GLU A 442 -29.36 -10.68 11.21
N THR A 443 -30.56 -10.22 10.86
CA THR A 443 -30.76 -9.01 10.05
C THR A 443 -31.08 -7.79 10.91
N THR A 444 -30.27 -6.74 10.80
CA THR A 444 -30.56 -5.40 11.34
C THR A 444 -31.02 -4.47 10.23
N ALA A 445 -32.25 -3.98 10.33
CA ALA A 445 -32.85 -3.06 9.35
C ALA A 445 -32.01 -1.78 9.18
N CYS A 446 -31.96 -1.28 7.95
CA CYS A 446 -31.29 -0.04 7.59
C CYS A 446 -32.21 1.17 7.86
N ALA A 447 -31.68 2.24 8.45
CA ALA A 447 -32.45 3.41 8.85
C ALA A 447 -32.51 4.48 7.74
N GLY A 448 -33.47 5.40 7.81
CA GLY A 448 -33.47 6.62 6.98
C GLY A 448 -33.56 6.38 5.46
N GLY A 449 -34.24 5.31 5.02
CA GLY A 449 -34.35 4.98 3.59
C GLY A 449 -33.05 4.43 2.96
N THR A 450 -32.05 4.12 3.77
CA THR A 450 -30.86 3.38 3.30
C THR A 450 -31.16 1.90 3.12
N THR A 451 -30.38 1.24 2.27
CA THR A 451 -30.32 -0.20 2.06
C THR A 451 -28.90 -0.68 2.29
N CYS A 452 -28.73 -1.94 2.65
CA CYS A 452 -27.42 -2.58 2.68
C CYS A 452 -26.96 -2.83 1.24
N ALA A 453 -25.74 -2.43 0.92
CA ALA A 453 -25.08 -2.71 -0.35
C ALA A 453 -23.59 -2.99 -0.13
N ALA A 454 -23.04 -3.87 -0.98
CA ALA A 454 -21.61 -3.93 -1.25
C ALA A 454 -21.25 -2.76 -2.18
N LEU A 455 -20.27 -1.96 -1.77
CA LEU A 455 -19.76 -0.81 -2.51
C LEU A 455 -18.28 -1.00 -2.84
N PRO A 456 -17.79 -0.47 -3.97
CA PRO A 456 -16.37 -0.53 -4.30
C PRO A 456 -15.55 0.22 -3.25
N LEU A 457 -14.42 -0.38 -2.86
CA LEU A 457 -13.36 0.39 -2.20
C LEU A 457 -12.74 1.31 -3.25
N VAL A 458 -12.61 2.59 -2.92
CA VAL A 458 -12.11 3.61 -3.87
C VAL A 458 -10.59 3.74 -3.85
N ASN A 459 -9.93 3.17 -2.83
CA ASN A 459 -8.53 3.41 -2.50
C ASN A 459 -7.68 2.13 -2.31
N SER A 460 -8.29 0.95 -2.43
CA SER A 460 -7.63 -0.35 -2.33
C SER A 460 -8.45 -1.39 -3.10
N ALA A 461 -7.88 -2.55 -3.44
CA ALA A 461 -8.63 -3.62 -4.07
C ALA A 461 -9.70 -4.20 -3.11
N GLY A 462 -10.90 -4.45 -3.63
CA GLY A 462 -12.01 -5.07 -2.90
C GLY A 462 -13.26 -4.21 -2.74
N THR A 463 -14.10 -4.61 -1.79
CA THR A 463 -15.45 -4.08 -1.57
C THR A 463 -15.74 -3.95 -0.07
N SER A 464 -16.59 -3.00 0.31
CA SER A 464 -17.08 -2.86 1.69
C SER A 464 -18.61 -2.99 1.71
N ILE A 465 -19.14 -3.66 2.74
CA ILE A 465 -20.58 -3.77 2.98
C ILE A 465 -20.99 -2.63 3.90
N THR A 466 -21.90 -1.77 3.47
CA THR A 466 -22.38 -0.64 4.27
C THR A 466 -23.84 -0.31 3.98
N ARG A 467 -24.40 0.64 4.73
CA ARG A 467 -25.73 1.18 4.53
C ARG A 467 -25.63 2.47 3.70
N ALA A 468 -26.25 2.49 2.53
CA ALA A 468 -26.27 3.63 1.62
C ALA A 468 -27.67 3.77 1.00
N THR A 469 -28.02 4.92 0.42
CA THR A 469 -29.22 4.96 -0.43
C THR A 469 -28.94 4.20 -1.72
N THR A 470 -29.98 3.65 -2.36
CA THR A 470 -29.84 2.95 -3.65
C THR A 470 -29.12 3.85 -4.68
N ALA A 471 -29.48 5.13 -4.72
CA ALA A 471 -28.89 6.11 -5.63
C ALA A 471 -27.40 6.39 -5.35
N ASP A 472 -26.98 6.53 -4.09
CA ASP A 472 -25.53 6.67 -3.76
C ASP A 472 -24.76 5.40 -4.13
N ALA A 473 -25.33 4.23 -3.82
CA ALA A 473 -24.72 2.95 -4.12
C ALA A 473 -24.49 2.75 -5.63
N GLU A 474 -25.51 3.06 -6.44
CA GLU A 474 -25.42 3.03 -7.91
C GLU A 474 -24.45 4.07 -8.45
N ALA A 475 -24.48 5.31 -7.94
CA ALA A 475 -23.56 6.36 -8.35
C ALA A 475 -22.09 6.00 -8.06
N ARG A 476 -21.81 5.39 -6.90
CA ARG A 476 -20.47 4.95 -6.52
C ARG A 476 -19.96 3.76 -7.33
N ILE A 477 -20.84 2.84 -7.74
CA ILE A 477 -20.49 1.77 -8.68
C ILE A 477 -20.25 2.34 -10.08
N ALA A 478 -21.13 3.22 -10.57
CA ALA A 478 -20.99 3.86 -11.88
C ALA A 478 -19.72 4.72 -11.98
N ALA A 479 -19.32 5.39 -10.89
CA ALA A 479 -18.10 6.19 -10.81
C ALA A 479 -16.80 5.38 -11.02
N THR A 480 -16.85 4.05 -10.91
CA THR A 480 -15.71 3.19 -11.25
C THR A 480 -15.61 2.83 -12.74
N GLY A 481 -16.62 3.19 -13.55
CA GLY A 481 -16.81 2.72 -14.91
C GLY A 481 -17.60 1.40 -15.03
N ALA A 482 -18.04 0.81 -13.91
CA ALA A 482 -18.88 -0.39 -13.95
C ALA A 482 -20.32 -0.04 -14.38
N THR A 483 -20.85 -0.78 -15.36
CA THR A 483 -22.20 -0.61 -15.93
C THR A 483 -23.16 -1.67 -15.43
N GLY A 484 -24.48 -1.43 -15.47
CA GLY A 484 -25.50 -2.41 -15.03
C GLY A 484 -26.00 -2.22 -13.59
N GLY A 485 -25.95 -1.00 -13.07
CA GLY A 485 -26.50 -0.64 -11.76
C GLY A 485 -25.86 -1.41 -10.60
N LEU A 486 -26.64 -1.65 -9.55
CA LEU A 486 -26.18 -2.27 -8.31
C LEU A 486 -25.70 -3.72 -8.43
N THR A 487 -26.22 -4.49 -9.39
CA THR A 487 -25.98 -5.94 -9.52
C THR A 487 -25.26 -6.36 -10.81
N GLY A 488 -24.98 -5.42 -11.72
CA GLY A 488 -24.36 -5.71 -13.02
C GLY A 488 -25.34 -6.23 -14.09
N SER A 489 -26.64 -6.22 -13.79
CA SER A 489 -27.70 -6.67 -14.70
C SER A 489 -28.41 -5.47 -15.34
N SER A 490 -28.26 -5.32 -16.66
CA SER A 490 -29.00 -4.35 -17.51
C SER A 490 -29.58 -5.04 -18.73
#